data_AF-A0A1Z8Q331-F1
#
_entry.id   AF-A0A1Z8Q331-F1
#
_cell.length_a   1.000
_cell.length_b   1.000
_cell.length_c   1.000
_cell.angle_alpha   90.00
_cell.angle_beta   90.00
_cell.angle_gamma   90.00
#
_symmetry.space_group_name_H-M   'P 1'
#
loop_
_entity.id
_entity.type
_entity.pdbx_description
1 polymer ?
#
loop_
_entity_poly.entity_id
_entity_poly.type
_entity_poly.pdbx_seq_one_letter_code
_entity_poly.pdbx_strand_id
1 'polypeptide(L)'
;MRMKLYQDKKREKSMKGFLGPITNKQTGKIQTELSISFSDVLGGREIPLLVPTLTKQEIDWFRNNDASNNAKNIPSSIKQKAINHAIKRDKQGLSVFYKEKN
;
A
#
# COMPACT_ATOMS: atom_id res chain seq x y z
N MET A 1 12.51 14.83 -0.87
CA MET A 1 11.96 13.46 -1.05
C MET A 1 10.89 13.48 -2.15
N ARG A 2 11.07 12.74 -3.25
CA ARG A 2 10.09 12.67 -4.37
C ARG A 2 9.35 11.33 -4.30
N MET A 3 8.02 11.38 -4.33
CA MET A 3 7.14 10.24 -4.08
C MET A 3 6.22 10.01 -5.27
N LYS A 4 6.09 8.76 -5.72
CA LYS A 4 5.16 8.36 -6.78
C LYS A 4 4.24 7.25 -6.25
N LEU A 5 2.96 7.35 -6.57
CA LEU A 5 1.93 6.40 -6.19
C LEU A 5 1.40 5.72 -7.44
N TYR A 6 1.23 4.40 -7.38
CA TYR A 6 0.73 3.61 -8.49
C TYR A 6 -0.48 2.77 -8.05
N GLN A 7 -1.42 2.59 -8.98
CA GLN A 7 -2.56 1.69 -8.86
C GLN A 7 -2.44 0.67 -9.97
N ASP A 8 -2.53 -0.62 -9.62
CA ASP A 8 -2.56 -1.67 -10.62
C ASP A 8 -3.89 -1.60 -11.39
N LYS A 9 -3.83 -1.18 -12.66
CA LYS A 9 -5.01 -0.89 -13.51
C LYS A 9 -5.28 -1.99 -14.56
N LYS A 10 -4.49 -3.07 -14.64
CA LYS A 10 -4.51 -3.98 -15.80
C LYS A 10 -4.78 -5.47 -15.52
N ARG A 11 -5.11 -5.85 -14.28
CA ARG A 11 -5.66 -7.18 -13.97
C ARG A 11 -7.07 -7.00 -13.42
N GLU A 12 -7.99 -7.93 -13.69
CA GLU A 12 -9.26 -8.01 -12.96
C GLU A 12 -8.94 -7.76 -11.49
N LYS A 13 -9.57 -6.74 -10.88
CA LYS A 13 -9.21 -6.28 -9.53
C LYS A 13 -9.31 -7.46 -8.60
N SER A 14 -8.16 -8.07 -8.31
CA SER A 14 -8.08 -9.20 -7.42
C SER A 14 -8.57 -8.69 -6.08
N MET A 15 -9.59 -9.34 -5.50
CA MET A 15 -10.03 -9.13 -4.11
C MET A 15 -8.95 -9.54 -3.09
N LYS A 16 -7.73 -9.76 -3.56
CA LYS A 16 -6.59 -10.30 -2.83
C LYS A 16 -5.54 -9.20 -2.68
N GLY A 17 -4.80 -9.29 -1.58
CA GLY A 17 -3.86 -8.31 -1.09
C GLY A 17 -3.66 -8.57 0.40
N PHE A 18 -2.66 -7.97 1.04
CA PHE A 18 -2.36 -8.24 2.45
C PHE A 18 -3.54 -7.99 3.40
N LEU A 19 -4.41 -7.03 3.08
CA LEU A 19 -5.58 -6.66 3.88
C LEU A 19 -6.90 -7.03 3.21
N GLY A 20 -6.87 -7.62 2.01
CA GLY A 20 -8.06 -7.78 1.17
C GLY A 20 -8.65 -6.44 0.69
N PRO A 21 -9.92 -6.44 0.25
CA PRO A 21 -10.57 -5.25 -0.31
C PRO A 21 -10.90 -4.21 0.76
N ILE A 22 -10.54 -2.95 0.49
CA ILE A 22 -10.93 -1.79 1.29
C ILE A 22 -11.80 -0.89 0.41
N THR A 23 -13.04 -0.67 0.83
CA THR A 23 -13.94 0.27 0.16
C THR A 23 -13.68 1.69 0.67
N ASN A 24 -13.32 2.59 -0.25
CA ASN A 24 -13.25 4.01 0.03
C ASN A 24 -14.67 4.61 0.01
N LYS A 25 -15.11 5.16 1.14
CA LYS A 25 -16.45 5.71 1.34
C LYS A 25 -16.69 7.01 0.57
N GLN A 26 -15.65 7.78 0.27
CA GLN A 26 -15.79 9.03 -0.50
C GLN A 26 -16.04 8.77 -1.99
N THR A 27 -15.37 7.76 -2.55
CA THR A 27 -15.38 7.48 -4.00
C THR A 27 -16.21 6.26 -4.38
N GLY A 28 -16.61 5.44 -3.41
CA GLY A 28 -17.26 4.14 -3.64
C GLY A 28 -16.32 3.06 -4.22
N LYS A 29 -15.04 3.38 -4.44
CA LYS A 29 -14.09 2.48 -5.12
C LYS A 29 -13.51 1.47 -4.13
N ILE A 30 -13.41 0.22 -4.59
CA ILE A 30 -12.64 -0.83 -3.93
C ILE A 30 -11.15 -0.67 -4.26
N GLN A 31 -10.33 -0.67 -3.21
CA GLN A 31 -8.87 -0.64 -3.25
C GLN A 31 -8.35 -1.92 -2.59
N THR A 32 -7.71 -2.78 -3.38
CA THR A 32 -7.12 -4.03 -2.89
C THR A 32 -5.61 -3.93 -2.74
N GLU A 33 -4.99 -3.11 -3.60
CA GLU A 33 -3.56 -2.80 -3.53
C GLU A 33 -3.31 -1.32 -3.87
N LEU A 34 -2.47 -0.67 -3.07
CA LEU A 34 -1.88 0.63 -3.34
C LEU A 34 -0.38 0.49 -3.15
N SER A 35 0.41 1.08 -4.02
CA SER A 35 1.87 1.08 -3.92
C SER A 35 2.44 2.49 -3.89
N ILE A 36 3.56 2.63 -3.20
CA ILE A 36 4.30 3.88 -3.08
C ILE A 36 5.79 3.61 -3.27
N SER A 37 6.53 4.58 -3.82
CA SER A 37 7.99 4.50 -3.89
C SER A 37 8.65 5.69 -3.21
N PHE A 38 9.83 5.43 -2.64
CA PHE A 38 10.71 6.42 -2.03
C PHE A 38 12.10 6.20 -2.61
N SER A 39 12.76 7.26 -3.08
CA SER A 39 14.08 7.18 -3.73
C SER A 39 15.11 6.38 -2.93
N ASP A 40 15.05 6.50 -1.60
CA ASP A 40 16.08 5.99 -0.70
C ASP A 40 15.68 4.63 -0.08
N VAL A 41 14.53 4.08 -0.47
CA VAL A 41 14.03 2.79 0.04
C VAL A 41 14.09 1.76 -1.07
N LEU A 42 14.82 0.66 -0.84
CA LEU A 42 14.92 -0.48 -1.75
C LEU A 42 15.23 -0.08 -3.21
N GLY A 43 16.13 0.90 -3.38
CA GLY A 43 16.55 1.39 -4.71
C GLY A 43 15.46 2.13 -5.48
N GLY A 44 14.48 2.72 -4.79
CA GLY A 44 13.41 3.48 -5.45
C GLY A 44 12.27 2.64 -6.01
N ARG A 45 12.27 1.33 -5.78
CA ARG A 45 11.21 0.44 -6.24
C ARG A 45 9.91 0.65 -5.45
N GLU A 46 8.80 0.24 -6.04
CA GLU A 46 7.49 0.30 -5.39
C GLU A 46 7.38 -0.70 -4.22
N ILE A 47 6.68 -0.27 -3.17
CA ILE A 47 6.36 -1.08 -2.00
C ILE A 47 4.87 -1.00 -1.68
N PRO A 48 4.26 -2.04 -1.07
CA PRO A 48 2.85 -2.00 -0.72
C PRO A 48 2.59 -0.98 0.38
N LEU A 49 1.53 -0.19 0.20
CA LEU A 49 1.06 0.77 1.18
C LEU A 49 0.02 0.15 2.13
N LEU A 50 -0.81 -0.78 1.61
CA LEU A 50 -1.77 -1.56 2.38
C LEU A 50 -1.10 -2.81 2.93
N VAL A 51 -0.59 -2.73 4.17
CA VAL A 51 0.21 -3.79 4.80
C VAL A 51 -0.41 -4.32 6.10
N PRO A 52 -0.14 -5.57 6.53
CA PRO A 52 -0.76 -6.17 7.71
C PRO A 52 -0.51 -5.44 9.03
N THR A 53 0.52 -4.59 9.08
CA THR A 53 0.93 -3.88 10.30
C THR A 53 0.15 -2.59 10.54
N LEU A 54 -0.74 -2.19 9.61
CA LEU A 54 -1.60 -1.02 9.79
C LEU A 54 -2.60 -1.24 10.95
N THR A 55 -2.87 -0.19 11.71
CA THR A 55 -3.92 -0.22 12.73
C THR A 55 -5.30 -0.06 12.09
N LYS A 56 -6.36 -0.35 12.86
CA LYS A 56 -7.74 -0.07 12.44
C LYS A 56 -7.95 1.39 12.04
N GLN A 57 -7.40 2.34 12.81
CA GLN A 57 -7.49 3.77 12.51
C GLN A 57 -6.80 4.13 11.19
N GLU A 58 -5.65 3.52 10.91
CA GLU A 58 -4.92 3.74 9.66
C GLU A 58 -5.66 3.12 8.45
N ILE A 59 -6.31 1.97 8.63
CA ILE A 59 -7.20 1.38 7.63
C ILE A 59 -8.42 2.29 7.40
N ASP A 60 -9.01 2.82 8.48
CA ASP A 60 -10.13 3.76 8.41
C ASP A 60 -9.74 5.06 7.71
N TRP A 61 -8.48 5.48 7.82
CA TRP A 61 -7.97 6.61 7.03
C TRP A 61 -8.11 6.35 5.53
N PHE A 62 -7.76 5.17 5.01
CA PHE A 62 -7.97 4.80 3.60
C PHE A 62 -9.45 4.73 3.20
N ARG A 63 -10.31 4.29 4.12
CA ARG A 63 -11.77 4.30 3.89
C ARG A 63 -12.32 5.71 3.75
N ASN A 64 -11.70 6.68 4.41
CA ASN A 64 -12.21 8.05 4.49
C ASN A 64 -11.38 9.06 3.68
N ASN A 65 -10.31 8.65 2.99
CA ASN A 65 -9.44 9.55 2.23
C ASN A 65 -9.00 8.92 0.91
N ASP A 66 -8.96 9.71 -0.17
CA ASP A 66 -8.45 9.22 -1.45
C ASP A 66 -6.92 9.31 -1.52
N ALA A 67 -6.27 8.25 -1.05
CA ALA A 67 -4.81 8.10 -1.13
C ALA A 67 -4.29 8.20 -2.57
N SER A 68 -5.09 7.78 -3.56
CA SER A 68 -4.76 7.72 -4.99
C SER A 68 -4.32 9.07 -5.57
N ASN A 69 -5.04 10.11 -5.16
CA ASN A 69 -4.91 11.45 -5.70
C ASN A 69 -4.17 12.38 -4.74
N ASN A 70 -3.84 11.92 -3.53
CA ASN A 70 -3.28 12.77 -2.49
C ASN A 70 -2.19 12.10 -1.66
N ALA A 71 -1.17 11.58 -2.33
CA ALA A 71 -0.08 10.84 -1.69
C ALA A 71 0.64 11.67 -0.59
N LYS A 72 0.72 13.01 -0.78
CA LYS A 72 1.30 13.93 0.21
C LYS A 72 0.62 13.83 1.58
N ASN A 73 -0.71 13.66 1.59
CA ASN A 73 -1.54 13.63 2.79
C ASN A 73 -1.56 12.27 3.50
N ILE A 74 -0.93 11.23 2.93
CA ILE A 74 -0.81 9.94 3.62
C ILE A 74 -0.01 10.15 4.92
N PRO A 75 -0.56 9.74 6.09
CA PRO A 75 0.10 9.85 7.38
C PRO A 75 1.51 9.24 7.37
N SER A 76 2.44 9.88 8.09
CA SER A 76 3.81 9.40 8.23
C SER A 76 3.88 8.01 8.85
N SER A 77 3.00 7.68 9.80
CA SER A 77 2.92 6.36 10.44
C SER A 77 2.64 5.25 9.42
N ILE A 78 1.72 5.48 8.48
CA ILE A 78 1.37 4.55 7.41
C ILE A 78 2.57 4.35 6.47
N LYS A 79 3.23 5.45 6.05
CA LYS A 79 4.44 5.39 5.22
C LYS A 79 5.55 4.59 5.91
N GLN A 80 5.79 4.84 7.19
CA GLN A 80 6.83 4.15 7.95
C GLN A 80 6.53 2.65 8.09
N LYS A 81 5.28 2.28 8.31
CA LYS A 81 4.86 0.87 8.37
C LYS A 81 5.01 0.16 7.04
N ALA A 82 4.67 0.81 5.93
CA ALA A 82 4.92 0.30 4.59
C ALA A 82 6.41 0.04 4.35
N ILE A 83 7.26 1.02 4.68
CA ILE A 83 8.73 0.91 4.58
C ILE A 83 9.26 -0.26 5.43
N ASN A 84 8.89 -0.29 6.72
CA ASN A 84 9.34 -1.33 7.65
C ASN A 84 8.90 -2.73 7.19
N HIS A 85 7.67 -2.85 6.71
CA HIS A 85 7.15 -4.12 6.17
C HIS A 85 7.93 -4.57 4.94
N ALA A 86 8.17 -3.66 3.99
CA ALA A 86 8.90 -3.96 2.77
C ALA A 86 10.36 -4.35 3.05
N ILE A 87 11.07 -3.59 3.89
CA ILE A 87 12.44 -3.90 4.31
C ILE A 87 12.50 -5.27 5.00
N LYS A 88 11.54 -5.56 5.89
CA LYS A 88 11.50 -6.86 6.59
C LYS A 88 11.36 -8.02 5.61
N ARG A 89 10.45 -7.92 4.64
CA ARG A 89 10.22 -8.98 3.64
C ARG A 89 11.41 -9.15 2.70
N ASP A 90 11.99 -8.04 2.25
CA ASP A 90 13.18 -8.05 1.40
C ASP A 90 14.36 -8.74 2.08
N LYS A 91 14.62 -8.43 3.36
CA LYS A 91 15.63 -9.11 4.19
C LYS A 91 15.38 -10.61 4.36
N GLN A 92 14.13 -11.06 4.21
CA GLN A 92 13.75 -12.47 4.29
C GLN A 92 13.78 -13.18 2.92
N GLY A 93 14.20 -12.49 1.85
CA GLY A 93 14.12 -13.01 0.48
C GLY A 93 12.69 -13.17 -0.04
N LEU A 94 11.71 -12.54 0.62
CA LEU A 94 10.30 -12.59 0.23
C LEU A 94 9.96 -11.41 -0.69
N SER A 95 9.03 -11.64 -1.61
CA SER A 95 8.44 -10.55 -2.41
C SER A 95 7.79 -9.52 -1.50
N VAL A 96 8.04 -8.22 -1.70
CA VAL A 96 7.41 -7.17 -0.87
C VAL A 96 5.91 -7.10 -1.05
N PHE A 97 5.39 -7.48 -2.22
CA PHE A 97 3.96 -7.56 -2.47
C PHE A 97 3.37 -8.87 -1.97
N TYR A 98 2.05 -8.88 -1.81
CA TYR A 98 1.32 -10.09 -1.49
C TYR A 98 1.49 -11.10 -2.63
N LYS A 99 1.82 -12.35 -2.28
CA LYS A 99 1.78 -13.49 -3.19
C LYS A 99 0.82 -14.50 -2.61
N GLU A 100 -0.19 -14.85 -3.40
CA GLU A 100 -1.03 -15.99 -3.09
C GLU A 100 -0.14 -17.25 -3.09
N LYS A 101 -0.27 -18.07 -2.05
CA LYS A 101 0.35 -19.40 -2.06
C LYS A 101 -0.51 -20.26 -2.98
N ASN A 102 0.08 -20.77 -4.05
CA ASN A 102 -0.51 -21.83 -4.87
C ASN A 102 -0.68 -23.11 -4.07
#